data_AF-A0A0F9LPQ8-F1
#
_entry.id   AF-A0A0F9LPQ8-F1
#
_cell.length_a   1.000
_cell.length_b   1.000
_cell.length_c   1.000
_cell.angle_alpha   90.00
_cell.angle_beta   90.00
_cell.angle_gamma   90.00
#
_symmetry.space_group_name_H-M   'P 1'
#
loop_
_entity.id
_entity.type
_entity.pdbx_description
1 polymer ?
#
loop_
_entity_poly.entity_id
_entity_poly.type
_entity_poly.pdbx_seq_one_letter_code
_entity_poly.pdbx_strand_id
1 'polypeptide(L)'
;MNTIDSFRGTYAFFSNFYPAKVTYNGYTYQTSEHAFQAAKTTNKKDHDYIVNATLKQVKARSREIKSRWRPDWHSVKTVIMAEIVYHKFDQNPSLCARLKATGDAILIEGNWWRDTYWGVYEGKGKNMLGKVLMIVRNNL
;
A
#
# COMPACT_ATOMS: atom_id res chain seq x y z
N MET A 1 -2.20 18.94 17.27
CA MET A 1 -2.38 18.16 16.03
C MET A 1 -2.89 16.79 16.41
N ASN A 2 -3.93 16.30 15.73
CA ASN A 2 -4.42 14.93 15.93
C ASN A 2 -3.48 13.94 15.22
N THR A 3 -3.15 12.81 15.83
CA THR A 3 -2.23 11.81 15.27
C THR A 3 -2.90 10.45 15.28
N ILE A 4 -2.89 9.78 14.13
CA ILE A 4 -3.29 8.38 13.99
C ILE A 4 -2.01 7.59 13.76
N ASP A 5 -1.54 6.92 14.81
CA ASP A 5 -0.20 6.34 14.85
C ASP A 5 -0.12 4.86 14.47
N SER A 6 -1.27 4.22 14.22
CA SER A 6 -1.33 2.82 13.82
C SER A 6 -2.56 2.52 12.95
N PHE A 7 -2.37 1.68 11.93
CA PHE A 7 -3.40 1.32 10.96
C PHE A 7 -4.10 0.03 11.37
N ARG A 8 -4.83 0.08 12.49
CA ARG A 8 -5.56 -1.05 13.09
C ARG A 8 -6.93 -0.61 13.59
N GLY A 9 -7.79 -1.57 13.92
CA GLY A 9 -9.14 -1.30 14.40
C GLY A 9 -9.92 -0.43 13.42
N THR A 10 -10.45 0.70 13.91
CA THR A 10 -11.20 1.68 13.12
C THR A 10 -10.37 2.30 11.98
N TYR A 11 -9.05 2.29 12.08
CA TYR A 11 -8.09 2.83 11.10
C TYR A 11 -7.42 1.75 10.24
N ALA A 12 -7.85 0.49 10.34
CA ALA A 12 -7.30 -0.62 9.55
C ALA A 12 -7.35 -0.36 8.04
N PHE A 13 -8.31 0.44 7.58
CA PHE A 13 -8.48 0.78 6.17
C PHE A 13 -7.35 1.61 5.56
N PHE A 14 -6.46 2.21 6.36
CA PHE A 14 -5.22 2.83 5.84
C PHE A 14 -4.17 1.80 5.41
N SER A 15 -4.23 0.58 5.94
CA SER A 15 -3.28 -0.47 5.62
C SER A 15 -3.41 -0.95 4.16
N ASN A 16 -2.26 -1.23 3.52
CA ASN A 16 -2.23 -1.89 2.21
C ASN A 16 -2.71 -3.35 2.24
N PHE A 17 -2.81 -3.93 3.44
CA PHE A 17 -3.36 -5.27 3.66
C PHE A 17 -4.88 -5.28 3.84
N TYR A 18 -5.52 -4.11 3.98
CA TYR A 18 -6.97 -4.04 4.12
C TYR A 18 -7.66 -4.51 2.83
N PRO A 19 -8.71 -5.35 2.92
CA PRO A 19 -9.49 -5.80 1.78
C PRO A 19 -10.27 -4.63 1.17
N ALA A 20 -9.71 -4.06 0.10
CA ALA A 20 -10.32 -3.03 -0.71
C ALA A 20 -9.86 -3.27 -2.15
N LYS A 21 -10.82 -3.58 -3.03
CA LYS A 21 -10.52 -3.83 -4.43
C LYS A 21 -9.91 -2.58 -5.06
N VAL A 22 -8.86 -2.77 -5.84
CA VAL A 22 -8.19 -1.71 -6.58
C VAL A 22 -7.89 -2.17 -7.99
N THR A 23 -8.35 -1.41 -8.96
CA THR A 23 -8.00 -1.60 -10.38
C THR A 23 -6.81 -0.70 -10.70
N TYR A 24 -5.72 -1.29 -11.17
CA TYR A 24 -4.48 -0.60 -11.53
C TYR A 24 -3.84 -1.28 -12.74
N ASN A 25 -3.46 -0.48 -13.74
CA ASN A 25 -2.93 -0.96 -15.04
C ASN A 25 -3.78 -2.05 -15.70
N GLY A 26 -5.10 -1.91 -15.67
CA GLY A 26 -6.05 -2.83 -16.31
C GLY A 26 -6.36 -4.12 -15.54
N TYR A 27 -5.77 -4.32 -14.36
CA TYR A 27 -6.02 -5.50 -13.51
C TYR A 27 -6.66 -5.10 -12.19
N THR A 28 -7.58 -5.92 -11.69
CA THR A 28 -8.23 -5.73 -10.39
C THR A 28 -7.63 -6.64 -9.34
N TYR A 29 -7.18 -6.05 -8.25
CA TYR A 29 -6.52 -6.73 -7.14
C TYR A 29 -7.37 -6.65 -5.87
N GLN A 30 -7.24 -7.65 -4.99
CA GLN A 30 -8.02 -7.70 -3.74
C GLN A 30 -7.58 -6.67 -2.70
N THR A 31 -6.31 -6.26 -2.74
CA THR A 31 -5.74 -5.23 -1.86
C THR A 31 -4.66 -4.42 -2.59
N SER A 32 -4.29 -3.26 -2.05
CA SER A 32 -3.13 -2.49 -2.52
C SER A 32 -1.83 -3.28 -2.46
N GLU A 33 -1.65 -4.16 -1.46
CA GLU A 33 -0.49 -5.04 -1.40
C GLU A 33 -0.40 -5.98 -2.61
N HIS A 34 -1.51 -6.56 -3.08
CA HIS A 34 -1.48 -7.42 -4.27
C HIS A 34 -1.00 -6.64 -5.49
N ALA A 35 -1.56 -5.44 -5.73
CA ALA A 35 -1.14 -4.57 -6.82
C ALA A 35 0.34 -4.19 -6.71
N PHE A 36 0.79 -3.83 -5.51
CA PHE A 36 2.16 -3.38 -5.27
C PHE A 36 3.19 -4.49 -5.47
N GLN A 37 2.85 -5.72 -5.09
CA GLN A 37 3.72 -6.88 -5.26
C GLN A 37 3.72 -7.36 -6.72
N ALA A 38 2.58 -7.28 -7.41
CA ALA A 38 2.47 -7.57 -8.85
C ALA A 38 3.30 -6.59 -9.69
N ALA A 39 3.36 -5.32 -9.29
CA ALA A 39 4.14 -4.29 -9.97
C ALA A 39 5.67 -4.50 -9.92
N LYS A 40 6.15 -5.45 -9.11
CA LYS A 40 7.59 -5.79 -9.03
C LYS A 40 8.06 -6.65 -10.19
N THR A 41 7.17 -7.37 -10.86
CA THR A 41 7.53 -8.33 -11.90
C THR A 41 7.01 -7.88 -13.26
N THR A 42 7.80 -8.11 -14.30
CA THR A 42 7.38 -7.99 -15.70
C THR A 42 6.99 -9.34 -16.30
N ASN A 43 7.21 -10.44 -15.56
CA ASN A 43 6.84 -11.78 -15.99
C ASN A 43 5.34 -12.01 -15.78
N LYS A 44 4.62 -12.31 -16.88
CA LYS A 44 3.17 -12.51 -16.84
C LYS A 44 2.73 -13.64 -15.90
N LYS A 45 3.47 -14.75 -15.84
CA LYS A 45 3.09 -15.90 -14.97
C LYS A 45 3.18 -15.53 -13.50
N ASP A 46 4.22 -14.78 -13.11
CA ASP A 46 4.38 -14.29 -11.74
C ASP A 46 3.30 -13.27 -11.39
N HIS A 47 2.97 -12.38 -12.34
CA HIS A 47 1.90 -11.40 -12.19
C HIS A 47 0.52 -12.07 -12.01
N ASP A 48 0.12 -12.95 -12.94
CA ASP A 48 -1.17 -13.63 -12.90
C ASP A 48 -1.36 -14.48 -11.61
N TYR A 49 -0.27 -15.08 -11.11
CA TYR A 49 -0.26 -15.78 -9.84
C TYR A 49 -0.60 -14.83 -8.68
N ILE A 50 0.04 -13.65 -8.64
CA ILE A 50 -0.16 -12.67 -7.56
C ILE A 50 -1.60 -12.15 -7.56
N VAL A 51 -2.22 -11.93 -8.73
CA VAL A 51 -3.60 -11.41 -8.84
C VAL A 51 -4.61 -12.25 -8.07
N ASN A 52 -4.44 -13.58 -8.07
CA ASN A 52 -5.41 -14.54 -7.52
C ASN A 52 -4.96 -15.19 -6.20
N ALA A 53 -3.77 -14.85 -5.70
CA ALA A 53 -3.17 -15.47 -4.52
C ALA A 53 -3.72 -14.90 -3.20
N THR A 54 -3.52 -15.62 -2.11
CA THR A 54 -3.69 -15.07 -0.75
C THR A 54 -2.54 -14.11 -0.40
N LEU A 55 -2.74 -13.19 0.55
CA LEU A 55 -1.66 -12.29 1.02
C LEU A 55 -0.39 -13.04 1.46
N LYS A 56 -0.53 -14.22 2.06
CA LYS A 56 0.60 -15.07 2.46
C LYS A 56 1.38 -15.55 1.23
N GLN A 57 0.67 -16.05 0.22
CA GLN A 57 1.25 -16.51 -1.05
C GLN A 57 1.88 -15.35 -1.84
N VAL A 58 1.22 -14.18 -1.89
CA VAL A 58 1.78 -12.98 -2.55
C VAL A 58 3.13 -12.60 -1.95
N LYS A 59 3.22 -12.52 -0.61
CA LYS A 59 4.49 -12.21 0.08
C LYS A 59 5.55 -13.27 -0.18
N ALA A 60 5.18 -14.55 -0.17
CA ALA A 60 6.09 -15.65 -0.46
C ALA A 60 6.62 -15.55 -1.91
N ARG A 61 5.73 -15.39 -2.88
CA ARG A 61 6.10 -15.28 -4.30
C ARG A 61 6.98 -14.07 -4.56
N SER A 62 6.65 -12.90 -4.01
CA SER A 62 7.49 -11.71 -4.19
C SER A 62 8.92 -11.90 -3.68
N ARG A 63 9.11 -12.62 -2.57
CA ARG A 63 10.44 -12.96 -2.03
C ARG A 63 11.17 -13.95 -2.94
N GLU A 64 10.48 -14.97 -3.42
CA GLU A 64 11.02 -15.98 -4.34
C GLU A 64 11.55 -15.33 -5.63
N ILE A 65 10.80 -14.37 -6.18
CA ILE A 65 11.17 -13.71 -7.44
C ILE A 65 12.03 -12.47 -7.26
N LYS A 66 12.60 -12.23 -6.06
CA LYS A 66 13.33 -11.00 -5.73
C LYS A 66 14.50 -10.69 -6.67
N SER A 67 15.23 -11.72 -7.12
CA SER A 67 16.31 -11.56 -8.11
C SER A 67 15.84 -11.18 -9.51
N ARG A 68 14.53 -11.30 -9.77
CA ARG A 68 13.88 -11.01 -11.05
C ARG A 68 12.91 -9.83 -10.97
N TRP A 69 12.99 -9.02 -9.91
CA TRP A 69 12.25 -7.78 -9.86
C TRP A 69 12.69 -6.86 -11.00
N ARG A 70 11.79 -5.97 -11.44
CA ARG A 70 12.11 -4.91 -12.39
C ARG A 70 13.34 -4.11 -11.91
N PRO A 71 14.27 -3.76 -12.82
CA PRO A 71 15.58 -3.22 -12.46
C PRO A 71 15.51 -1.85 -11.79
N ASP A 72 14.47 -1.07 -12.07
CA ASP A 72 14.21 0.27 -11.54
C ASP A 72 13.38 0.25 -10.23
N TRP A 73 13.09 -0.92 -9.66
CA TRP A 73 12.15 -1.04 -8.53
C TRP A 73 12.38 -0.04 -7.40
N HIS A 74 13.64 0.19 -7.02
CA HIS A 74 13.98 1.07 -5.91
C HIS A 74 13.67 2.54 -6.16
N SER A 75 13.70 3.01 -7.42
CA SER A 75 13.35 4.38 -7.78
C SER A 75 11.84 4.57 -7.96
N VAL A 76 11.13 3.55 -8.46
CA VAL A 76 9.71 3.68 -8.81
C VAL A 76 8.74 3.26 -7.69
N LYS A 77 9.18 2.46 -6.71
CA LYS A 77 8.28 1.88 -5.68
C LYS A 77 7.41 2.91 -4.95
N THR A 78 7.92 4.11 -4.70
CA THR A 78 7.14 5.15 -3.99
C THR A 78 6.06 5.75 -4.87
N VAL A 79 6.37 5.99 -6.15
CA VAL A 79 5.39 6.49 -7.13
C VAL A 79 4.29 5.45 -7.33
N ILE A 80 4.67 4.19 -7.58
CA ILE A 80 3.72 3.08 -7.77
C ILE A 80 2.81 2.93 -6.54
N MET A 81 3.36 3.01 -5.32
CA MET A 81 2.54 2.95 -4.12
C MET A 81 1.55 4.13 -4.05
N ALA A 82 1.99 5.34 -4.39
CA ALA A 82 1.13 6.52 -4.39
C ALA A 82 -0.04 6.37 -5.37
N GLU A 83 0.22 5.90 -6.59
CA GLU A 83 -0.80 5.62 -7.59
C GLU A 83 -1.80 4.56 -7.12
N ILE A 84 -1.31 3.44 -6.56
CA ILE A 84 -2.16 2.36 -6.07
C ILE A 84 -3.02 2.83 -4.88
N VAL A 85 -2.44 3.60 -3.96
CA VAL A 85 -3.19 4.15 -2.82
C VAL A 85 -4.22 5.16 -3.30
N TYR A 86 -3.87 6.04 -4.25
CA TYR A 86 -4.83 6.94 -4.88
C TYR A 86 -6.01 6.17 -5.46
N HIS A 87 -5.75 5.18 -6.33
CA HIS A 87 -6.80 4.36 -6.92
C HIS A 87 -7.64 3.61 -5.90
N LYS A 88 -7.04 3.07 -4.83
CA LYS A 88 -7.79 2.43 -3.74
C LYS A 88 -8.81 3.41 -3.14
N PHE A 89 -8.41 4.63 -2.82
CA PHE A 89 -9.33 5.56 -2.17
C PHE A 89 -10.32 6.17 -3.17
N ASP A 90 -9.87 6.55 -4.36
CA ASP A 90 -10.71 7.05 -5.46
C ASP A 90 -11.84 6.08 -5.84
N GLN A 91 -11.50 4.79 -6.01
CA GLN A 91 -12.45 3.76 -6.44
C GLN A 91 -13.35 3.22 -5.31
N ASN A 92 -13.09 3.61 -4.05
CA ASN A 92 -13.86 3.15 -2.89
C ASN A 92 -14.43 4.37 -2.13
N PRO A 93 -15.60 4.90 -2.54
CA PRO A 93 -16.13 6.17 -2.01
C PRO A 93 -16.28 6.22 -0.48
N SER A 94 -16.66 5.12 0.16
CA SER A 94 -16.75 5.04 1.62
C SER A 94 -15.39 5.17 2.31
N LEU A 95 -14.32 4.63 1.71
CA LEU A 95 -12.96 4.78 2.23
C LEU A 95 -12.43 6.17 1.95
N CYS A 96 -12.73 6.75 0.78
CA CYS A 96 -12.40 8.13 0.44
C CYS A 96 -12.95 9.10 1.50
N ALA A 97 -14.25 9.01 1.79
CA ALA A 97 -14.91 9.85 2.79
C ALA A 97 -14.23 9.71 4.17
N ARG A 98 -13.89 8.49 4.59
CA ARG A 98 -13.19 8.23 5.86
C ARG A 98 -11.76 8.77 5.88
N LEU A 99 -11.04 8.75 4.76
CA LEU A 99 -9.71 9.36 4.65
C LEU A 99 -9.81 10.88 4.76
N LYS A 100 -10.74 11.51 4.04
CA LYS A 100 -10.98 12.96 4.11
C LYS A 100 -11.42 13.42 5.51
N ALA A 101 -12.25 12.61 6.19
CA ALA A 101 -12.70 12.88 7.55
C ALA A 101 -11.56 12.93 8.59
N THR A 102 -10.34 12.46 8.25
CA THR A 102 -9.18 12.65 9.14
C THR A 102 -8.72 14.11 9.24
N GLY A 103 -9.19 15.00 8.35
CA GLY A 103 -8.79 16.41 8.32
C GLY A 103 -7.28 16.54 8.22
N ASP A 104 -6.68 17.33 9.11
CA ASP A 104 -5.22 17.54 9.16
C ASP A 104 -4.48 16.55 10.05
N ALA A 105 -5.10 15.41 10.41
CA ALA A 105 -4.44 14.43 11.25
C ALA A 105 -3.16 13.90 10.58
N ILE A 106 -2.11 13.75 11.37
CA ILE A 106 -0.87 13.10 10.94
C ILE A 106 -1.09 11.60 10.93
N LEU A 107 -0.87 10.96 9.78
CA LEU A 107 -1.04 9.53 9.61
C LEU A 107 0.32 8.85 9.68
N ILE A 108 0.49 7.91 10.62
CA ILE A 108 1.73 7.16 10.81
C ILE A 108 1.44 5.65 10.74
N GLU A 109 2.16 4.94 9.88
CA GLU A 109 2.12 3.48 9.85
C GLU A 109 3.01 2.91 10.97
N GLY A 110 2.52 2.96 12.21
CA GLY A 110 3.17 2.29 13.34
C GLY A 110 3.12 0.77 13.20
N ASN A 111 4.29 0.12 13.26
CA ASN A 111 4.41 -1.32 13.07
C ASN A 111 5.32 -2.01 14.10
N TRP A 112 5.14 -3.32 14.25
CA TRP A 112 5.93 -4.18 15.15
C TRP A 112 6.91 -5.12 14.39
N TRP A 113 6.95 -5.04 13.05
CA TRP A 113 7.73 -5.96 12.19
C TRP A 113 8.97 -5.30 11.58
N ARG A 114 9.43 -4.20 12.17
CA ARG A 114 10.68 -3.50 11.84
C ARG A 114 10.73 -2.93 10.42
N ASP A 115 9.58 -2.59 9.82
CA ASP A 115 9.57 -1.81 8.59
C ASP A 115 9.79 -0.32 8.91
N THR A 116 10.97 0.18 8.56
CA THR A 116 11.37 1.58 8.77
C THR A 116 11.32 2.40 7.48
N TYR A 117 10.90 1.80 6.35
CA TYR A 117 10.72 2.53 5.09
C TYR A 117 9.27 2.99 4.94
N TRP A 118 8.31 2.07 4.94
CA TRP A 118 6.90 2.43 4.79
C TRP A 118 6.29 2.96 6.07
N GLY A 119 6.71 2.38 7.20
CA GLY A 119 6.22 2.75 8.52
C GLY A 119 7.28 3.22 9.50
N VAL A 120 6.90 3.16 10.77
CA VAL A 120 7.70 3.53 11.93
C VAL A 120 7.70 2.36 12.92
N TYR A 121 8.89 1.96 13.36
CA TYR A 121 9.13 0.95 14.38
C TYR A 121 9.92 1.59 15.53
N GLU A 122 9.41 1.51 16.76
CA GLU A 122 10.06 2.09 17.95
C GLU A 122 10.49 3.55 17.75
N GLY A 123 9.60 4.38 17.18
CA GLY A 123 9.87 5.79 16.91
C GLY A 123 10.81 6.09 15.73
N LYS A 124 11.33 5.05 15.05
CA LYS A 124 12.24 5.21 13.90
C LYS A 124 11.59 4.75 12.60
N GLY A 125 11.68 5.56 11.57
CA GLY A 125 11.25 5.19 10.22
C GLY A 125 10.88 6.39 9.36
N LYS A 126 10.79 6.18 8.05
CA LYS A 126 10.50 7.24 7.08
C LYS A 126 9.01 7.57 6.96
N ASN A 127 8.14 6.68 7.44
CA ASN A 127 6.69 6.80 7.35
C ASN A 127 6.20 7.11 5.92
N MET A 128 6.78 6.45 4.91
CA MET A 128 6.43 6.74 3.52
C MET A 128 4.96 6.46 3.21
N LEU A 129 4.34 5.44 3.81
CA LEU A 129 2.92 5.15 3.57
C LEU A 129 2.02 6.24 4.17
N GLY A 130 2.30 6.66 5.41
CA GLY A 130 1.59 7.77 6.04
C GLY A 130 1.67 9.05 5.21
N LYS A 131 2.86 9.39 4.69
CA LYS A 131 3.07 10.53 3.79
C LYS A 131 2.26 10.40 2.49
N VAL A 132 2.28 9.22 1.87
CA VAL A 132 1.48 8.92 0.68
C VAL A 132 -0.02 9.11 0.96
N LEU A 133 -0.54 8.60 2.07
CA LEU A 133 -1.94 8.76 2.43
C LEU A 133 -2.34 10.22 2.62
N MET A 134 -1.49 11.03 3.26
CA MET A 134 -1.73 12.46 3.42
C MET A 134 -1.69 13.22 2.09
N ILE A 135 -0.79 12.85 1.17
CA ILE A 135 -0.76 13.39 -0.19
C ILE A 135 -2.04 13.01 -0.94
N VAL A 136 -2.43 11.74 -0.90
CA VAL A 136 -3.65 11.26 -1.57
C VAL A 136 -4.90 11.94 -1.01
N ARG A 137 -5.01 12.09 0.31
CA ARG A 137 -6.11 12.82 0.97
C ARG A 137 -6.31 14.22 0.40
N ASN A 138 -5.22 14.93 0.11
CA ASN A 138 -5.26 16.30 -0.39
C ASN A 138 -5.53 16.40 -1.90
N ASN A 139 -5.39 15.30 -2.65
CA ASN A 139 -5.60 15.24 -4.09
C ASN A 139 -6.93 14.61 -4.51
N LEU A 140 -7.72 14.11 -3.55
CA LEU A 140 -9.06 13.55 -3.75
C LEU A 140 -10.12 14.59 -3.42
#